data_AF-A0AAW5KR01-F1
#
_entry.id   AF-A0AAW5KR01-F1
#
_cell.length_a   1.000
_cell.length_b   1.000
_cell.length_c   1.000
_cell.angle_alpha   90.00
_cell.angle_beta   90.00
_cell.angle_gamma   90.00
#
_symmetry.space_group_name_H-M   'P 1'
#
loop_
_entity.id
_entity.type
_entity.pdbx_description
1 polymer ?
#
loop_
_entity_poly.entity_id
_entity_poly.type
_entity_poly.pdbx_seq_one_letter_code
_entity_poly.pdbx_strand_id
1 'polypeptide(L)'
;MKRIIFAQVLTTNGTTEFWGLYDENGNPVSVETEKDDGGVTLTIWRDVPDKERRDCGISEEEIQRTCSMYEDCDECPLNDYCGEESEVVS
;
A
#
# COMPACT_ATOMS: atom_id res chain seq x y z
N MET A 1 28.51 -6.27 1.97
CA MET A 1 27.55 -5.16 1.84
C MET A 1 27.95 -4.31 0.65
N LYS A 2 27.10 -4.21 -0.39
CA LYS A 2 27.33 -3.23 -1.46
C LYS A 2 26.89 -1.88 -0.92
N ARG A 3 27.83 -0.94 -0.78
CA ARG A 3 27.50 0.46 -0.47
C ARG A 3 26.88 1.05 -1.72
N ILE A 4 25.56 1.09 -1.76
CA ILE A 4 24.84 1.76 -2.82
C ILE A 4 24.84 3.25 -2.44
N ILE A 5 25.57 4.06 -3.21
CA ILE A 5 25.53 5.52 -3.09
C ILE A 5 24.69 6.02 -4.26
N PHE A 6 23.45 6.40 -3.97
CA PHE A 6 22.62 7.17 -4.90
C PHE A 6 22.70 8.65 -4.51
N ALA A 7 22.88 9.51 -5.51
CA ALA A 7 22.86 10.94 -5.35
C ALA A 7 21.87 11.53 -6.36
N GLN A 8 20.96 12.35 -5.88
CA GLN A 8 20.06 13.13 -6.71
C GLN A 8 20.09 14.58 -6.28
N VAL A 9 20.12 15.47 -7.27
CA VAL A 9 20.14 16.90 -7.08
C VAL A 9 18.73 17.44 -7.29
N LEU A 10 18.17 18.10 -6.28
CA LEU A 10 16.85 18.72 -6.34
C LEU A 10 17.00 20.21 -6.64
N THR A 11 16.92 20.57 -7.92
CA THR A 11 17.10 21.96 -8.37
C THR A 11 15.84 22.80 -8.23
N THR A 12 14.67 22.19 -8.27
CA THR A 12 13.35 22.86 -8.23
C THR A 12 12.47 22.28 -7.13
N ASN A 13 11.51 23.05 -6.66
CA ASN A 13 10.48 22.54 -5.76
C ASN A 13 9.64 21.48 -6.50
N GLY A 14 9.08 20.55 -5.74
CA GLY A 14 8.29 19.43 -6.24
C GLY A 14 8.74 18.08 -5.69
N THR A 15 8.16 17.04 -6.25
CA THR A 15 8.24 15.66 -5.76
C THR A 15 8.98 14.78 -6.76
N THR A 16 9.81 13.86 -6.28
CA THR A 16 10.44 12.84 -7.14
C THR A 16 10.53 11.51 -6.43
N GLU A 17 10.19 10.44 -7.16
CA GLU A 17 10.28 9.06 -6.69
C GLU A 17 11.55 8.36 -7.18
N PHE A 18 12.04 7.44 -6.36
CA PHE A 18 13.21 6.62 -6.57
C PHE A 18 12.87 5.16 -6.42
N TRP A 19 13.37 4.38 -7.35
CA TRP A 19 13.17 2.93 -7.42
C TRP A 19 14.51 2.19 -7.33
N GLY A 20 14.47 0.88 -7.07
CA GLY A 20 15.67 0.04 -7.04
C GLY A 20 16.36 -0.03 -5.68
N LEU A 21 15.67 0.41 -4.62
CA LEU A 21 16.05 0.16 -3.23
C LEU A 21 15.28 -1.06 -2.70
N TYR A 22 15.94 -1.82 -1.83
CA TYR A 22 15.39 -3.05 -1.26
C TYR A 22 15.67 -3.10 0.23
N ASP A 23 14.75 -3.69 1.00
CA ASP A 23 14.95 -3.95 2.42
C ASP A 23 15.95 -5.11 2.67
N GLU A 24 16.24 -5.40 3.93
CA GLU A 24 17.18 -6.48 4.31
C GLU A 24 16.76 -7.87 3.82
N ASN A 25 15.47 -8.07 3.52
CA ASN A 25 14.89 -9.31 3.02
C ASN A 25 14.82 -9.34 1.49
N GLY A 26 15.22 -8.26 0.81
CA GLY A 26 15.15 -8.14 -0.64
C GLY A 26 13.78 -7.71 -1.18
N ASN A 27 12.88 -7.17 -0.34
CA ASN A 27 11.62 -6.61 -0.82
C ASN A 27 11.83 -5.19 -1.36
N PRO A 28 11.17 -4.79 -2.46
CA PRO A 28 11.29 -3.44 -3.00
C PRO A 28 10.80 -2.39 -2.00
N VAL A 29 11.47 -1.24 -1.99
CA VAL A 29 11.14 -0.07 -1.18
C VAL A 29 10.98 1.12 -2.12
N SER A 30 9.91 1.87 -1.90
CA SER A 30 9.59 3.10 -2.60
C SER A 30 10.09 4.28 -1.78
N VAL A 31 10.79 5.20 -2.42
CA VAL A 31 11.33 6.39 -1.77
C VAL A 31 10.90 7.61 -2.56
N GLU A 32 10.32 8.57 -1.86
CA GLU A 32 9.94 9.85 -2.42
C GLU A 32 10.71 10.95 -1.72
N THR A 33 11.12 11.95 -2.49
CA THR A 33 11.67 13.18 -1.95
C THR A 33 10.85 14.35 -2.42
N GLU A 34 10.41 15.16 -1.46
CA GLU A 34 9.73 16.42 -1.70
C GLU A 34 10.65 17.58 -1.33
N LYS A 35 10.72 18.59 -2.19
CA LYS A 35 11.41 19.86 -1.91
C LYS A 35 10.42 21.01 -2.00
N ASP A 36 10.45 21.84 -0.97
CA ASP A 36 9.73 23.11 -0.91
C ASP A 36 10.65 24.23 -0.38
N ASP A 37 10.12 25.44 -0.25
CA ASP A 37 10.89 26.59 0.25
C ASP A 37 11.34 26.45 1.71
N GLY A 38 10.70 25.55 2.48
CA GLY A 38 11.02 25.20 3.85
C GLY A 38 12.08 24.11 4.00
N GLY A 39 12.40 23.37 2.94
CA GLY A 39 13.46 22.36 2.97
C GLY A 39 13.22 21.14 2.08
N VAL A 40 13.65 19.99 2.57
CA VAL A 40 13.56 18.71 1.87
C VAL A 40 13.03 17.65 2.83
N THR A 41 11.99 16.93 2.40
CA THR A 41 11.39 15.81 3.12
C THR A 41 11.67 14.52 2.36
N LEU A 42 12.05 13.47 3.08
CA LEU A 42 12.28 12.14 2.53
C LEU A 42 11.26 11.17 3.14
N THR A 43 10.47 10.53 2.28
CA THR A 43 9.46 9.54 2.67
C THR A 43 9.89 8.18 2.13
N ILE A 44 9.87 7.16 2.98
CA ILE A 44 10.28 5.79 2.65
C ILE A 44 9.15 4.86 3.06
N TRP A 45 8.64 4.07 2.13
CA TRP A 45 7.64 3.06 2.42
C TRP A 45 7.94 1.78 1.65
N ARG A 46 7.47 0.65 2.19
CA ARG A 46 7.43 -0.58 1.41
C ARG A 46 6.14 -0.57 0.63
N ASP A 47 6.26 -0.84 -0.66
CA ASP A 47 5.16 -1.44 -1.40
C ASP A 47 4.91 -2.79 -0.72
N VAL A 48 3.99 -2.78 0.24
CA VAL A 48 3.36 -4.02 0.65
C VAL A 48 2.52 -4.33 -0.59
N PRO A 49 2.92 -5.31 -1.44
CA PRO A 49 1.96 -5.75 -2.46
C PRO A 49 0.68 -6.01 -1.71
N ASP A 50 -0.46 -5.59 -2.27
CA ASP A 50 -1.78 -6.02 -1.83
C ASP A 50 -1.68 -7.54 -1.66
N LYS A 51 -1.33 -7.95 -0.45
CA LYS A 51 -1.03 -9.34 -0.15
C LYS A 51 -2.38 -9.93 -0.33
N GLU A 52 -2.56 -10.72 -1.41
CA GLU A 52 -3.65 -11.66 -1.63
C GLU A 52 -4.43 -11.74 -0.35
N ARG A 53 -5.50 -10.93 -0.26
CA ARG A 53 -6.12 -10.47 1.00
C ARG A 53 -6.03 -11.63 1.95
N ARG A 54 -5.10 -11.57 2.92
CA ARG A 54 -4.73 -12.76 3.69
C ARG A 54 -6.04 -13.37 4.10
N ASP A 55 -6.32 -14.58 3.60
CA ASP A 55 -7.50 -15.34 3.99
C ASP A 55 -7.46 -15.31 5.51
N CYS A 56 -8.32 -14.50 6.12
CA CYS A 56 -8.16 -14.07 7.51
C CYS A 56 -8.57 -15.20 8.45
N GLY A 57 -8.63 -16.43 7.92
CA GLY A 57 -9.12 -17.63 8.56
C GLY A 57 -10.62 -17.61 8.74
N ILE A 58 -11.32 -16.60 8.21
CA ILE A 58 -12.78 -16.52 8.25
C ILE A 58 -13.32 -17.25 7.04
N SER A 59 -14.15 -18.26 7.29
CA SER A 59 -14.85 -18.95 6.22
C SER A 59 -15.89 -18.04 5.55
N GLU A 60 -16.23 -18.29 4.29
CA GLU A 60 -17.35 -17.61 3.60
C GLU A 60 -18.66 -17.73 4.40
N GLU A 61 -18.88 -18.85 5.11
CA GLU A 61 -20.03 -19.05 5.99
C GLU A 61 -20.03 -18.08 7.19
N GLU A 62 -18.87 -17.80 7.78
CA GLU A 62 -18.73 -16.84 8.87
C GLU A 62 -18.95 -15.39 8.41
N ILE A 63 -18.47 -15.07 7.20
CA ILE A 63 -18.71 -13.78 6.55
C ILE A 63 -20.22 -13.62 6.31
N GLN A 64 -20.85 -14.60 5.66
CA GLN A 64 -22.26 -14.56 5.32
C GLN A 64 -23.15 -14.52 6.57
N ARG A 65 -22.81 -15.25 7.65
CA ARG A 65 -23.53 -15.19 8.93
C ARG A 65 -23.46 -13.82 9.57
N THR A 66 -22.30 -13.16 9.46
CA THR A 66 -22.09 -11.83 10.03
C THR A 66 -22.82 -10.77 9.22
N CYS A 67 -22.72 -10.82 7.89
CA CYS A 67 -23.37 -9.84 7.02
C CYS A 67 -24.88 -10.07 6.86
N SER A 68 -25.41 -11.28 7.07
CA SER A 68 -26.86 -11.55 7.08
C SER A 68 -27.62 -10.83 8.21
N MET A 69 -26.91 -10.26 9.19
CA MET A 69 -27.49 -9.43 10.25
C MET A 69 -27.66 -7.97 9.84
N TYR A 70 -27.09 -7.56 8.70
CA TYR A 70 -27.17 -6.21 8.14
C TYR A 70 -28.08 -6.24 6.90
N GLU A 71 -28.85 -5.18 6.66
CA GLU A 71 -29.76 -5.12 5.51
C GLU A 71 -29.01 -4.84 4.20
N ASP A 72 -27.85 -4.19 4.28
CA ASP A 72 -26.93 -3.91 3.16
C ASP A 72 -25.52 -4.44 3.46
N CYS A 73 -24.84 -5.09 2.49
CA CYS A 73 -23.43 -5.52 2.65
C CYS A 73 -22.54 -4.30 2.96
N ASP A 74 -22.89 -3.10 2.48
CA ASP A 74 -22.13 -1.85 2.69
C ASP A 74 -21.98 -1.44 4.16
N GLU A 75 -22.93 -1.83 5.02
CA GLU A 75 -22.89 -1.59 6.46
C GLU A 75 -22.20 -2.73 7.22
N CYS A 76 -21.89 -3.85 6.54
CA CYS A 76 -21.23 -4.98 7.17
C CYS A 76 -19.76 -4.62 7.50
N PRO A 77 -19.28 -4.90 8.73
CA PRO A 77 -17.86 -4.77 9.07
C PRO A 77 -16.92 -5.64 8.21
N LEU A 78 -17.49 -6.64 7.53
CA LEU A 78 -16.84 -7.53 6.59
C LEU A 78 -17.30 -7.26 5.14
N ASN A 79 -17.83 -6.07 4.83
CA ASN A 79 -18.29 -5.69 3.47
C ASN A 79 -17.24 -5.97 2.41
N ASP A 80 -16.02 -5.60 2.76
CA ASP A 80 -14.82 -5.87 2.00
C ASP A 80 -14.77 -7.34 1.53
N TYR A 81 -15.22 -8.31 2.33
CA TYR A 81 -15.25 -9.74 2.02
C TYR A 81 -16.62 -10.24 1.51
N CYS A 82 -17.65 -9.39 1.49
CA CYS A 82 -19.04 -9.65 1.08
C CYS A 82 -19.27 -9.34 -0.41
N GLY A 83 -18.49 -8.43 -0.99
CA GLY A 83 -18.65 -7.99 -2.38
C GLY A 83 -17.93 -8.90 -3.38
N GLU A 84 -18.70 -9.55 -4.24
CA GLU A 84 -18.19 -9.96 -5.56
C GLU A 84 -17.75 -8.68 -6.30
N GLU A 85 -16.55 -8.71 -6.87
CA GLU A 85 -16.06 -7.77 -7.89
C GLU A 85 -15.50 -6.43 -7.36
N SER A 86 -14.22 -6.46 -6.94
CA SER A 86 -13.42 -5.23 -6.89
C SER A 86 -13.27 -4.70 -8.33
N GLU A 87 -14.04 -3.67 -8.69
CA GLU A 87 -13.83 -2.92 -9.92
C GLU A 87 -12.38 -2.40 -9.94
N VAL A 88 -11.56 -3.01 -10.79
CA VAL A 88 -10.25 -2.50 -11.16
C VAL A 88 -10.44 -1.18 -11.90
N VAL A 89 -10.28 -0.06 -11.19
CA VAL A 89 -10.29 1.26 -11.82
C VAL A 89 -8.99 1.42 -12.61
N SER A 90 -9.10 1.27 -13.93
CA SER A 90 -7.99 1.42 -14.89
C SER A 90 -7.64 2.86 -15.21
#